data_AF-A0AAV2SS61-F1
#
_entry.id   AF-A0AAV2SS61-F1
#
_cell.length_a   1.000
_cell.length_b   1.000
_cell.length_c   1.000
_cell.angle_alpha   90.00
_cell.angle_beta   90.00
_cell.angle_gamma   90.00
#
_symmetry.space_group_name_H-M   'P 1'
#
loop_
_entity.id
_entity.type
_entity.pdbx_description
1 polymer ?
#
loop_
_entity_poly.entity_id
_entity_poly.type
_entity_poly.pdbx_seq_one_letter_code
_entity_poly.pdbx_strand_id
1 'polypeptide(L)'
;QVTEDNVYTCTGHPLRSDITNIINWMLNEDFQTAVKNVTELKTAKGLALQDILTELHSYVQRIDFPVTVRVHLVERLSDIEVRLNAGASEKLQLSAVVAAFSQGREMTAEKAA
;
A
#
# COMPACT_ATOMS: atom_id res chain seq x y z
N GLN A 1 28.66 8.88 8.33
CA GLN A 1 28.26 8.58 6.94
C GLN A 1 26.75 8.58 6.89
N VAL A 2 26.16 9.30 5.94
CA VAL A 2 24.71 9.37 5.73
C VAL A 2 24.36 8.41 4.60
N THR A 3 23.89 7.22 4.95
CA THR A 3 23.31 6.24 4.01
C THR A 3 21.80 6.50 3.88
N GLU A 4 21.16 6.14 2.73
CA GLU A 4 19.70 6.28 2.54
C GLU A 4 18.94 5.73 3.77
N ASP A 5 19.33 4.55 4.27
CA ASP A 5 18.74 3.90 5.44
C ASP A 5 18.75 4.78 6.71
N ASN A 6 19.80 5.56 6.94
CA ASN A 6 19.90 6.44 8.11
C ASN A 6 19.05 7.72 7.96
N VAL A 7 18.78 8.20 6.74
CA VAL A 7 17.93 9.39 6.51
C VAL A 7 16.44 9.04 6.61
N TYR A 8 16.04 7.93 5.99
CA TYR A 8 14.63 7.50 5.99
C TYR A 8 14.19 7.04 7.39
N THR A 9 15.04 6.33 8.14
CA THR A 9 14.73 5.92 9.53
C THR A 9 14.54 7.13 10.46
N CYS A 10 15.29 8.23 10.25
CA CYS A 10 15.16 9.44 11.06
C CYS A 10 13.93 10.30 10.71
N THR A 11 13.31 10.09 9.54
CA THR A 11 12.16 10.89 9.06
C THR A 11 10.82 10.17 9.18
N GLY A 12 10.82 8.89 9.58
CA GLY A 12 9.59 8.09 9.69
C GLY A 12 8.98 7.70 8.34
N HIS A 13 9.72 7.92 7.25
CA HIS A 13 9.28 7.60 5.90
C HIS A 13 9.59 6.13 5.56
N PRO A 14 8.70 5.40 4.88
CA PRO A 14 8.93 4.01 4.50
C PRO A 14 10.17 3.82 3.63
N LEU A 15 10.92 2.75 3.89
CA LEU A 15 12.01 2.30 3.01
C LEU A 15 11.45 1.57 1.79
N ARG A 16 12.21 1.50 0.70
CA ARG A 16 11.82 0.71 -0.50
C ARG A 16 11.53 -0.76 -0.16
N SER A 17 12.28 -1.34 0.79
CA SER A 17 12.06 -2.71 1.28
C SER A 17 10.74 -2.85 2.02
N ASP A 18 10.33 -1.84 2.78
CA ASP A 18 9.04 -1.83 3.49
C ASP A 18 7.87 -1.81 2.51
N ILE A 19 7.93 -0.95 1.50
CA ILE A 19 6.91 -0.88 0.44
C ILE A 19 6.84 -2.21 -0.33
N THR A 20 7.99 -2.80 -0.65
CA THR A 20 8.05 -4.12 -1.31
C THR A 20 7.39 -5.20 -0.46
N ASN A 21 7.63 -5.23 0.86
CA ASN A 21 6.99 -6.17 1.77
C ASN A 21 5.48 -5.95 1.85
N ILE A 22 5.04 -4.70 2.02
CA ILE A 22 3.63 -4.32 2.06
C ILE A 22 2.89 -4.83 0.82
N ILE A 23 3.45 -4.60 -0.36
CA ILE A 23 2.86 -5.04 -1.63
C ILE A 23 2.84 -6.56 -1.73
N ASN A 24 3.93 -7.23 -1.35
CA ASN A 24 3.99 -8.69 -1.36
C ASN A 24 2.90 -9.30 -0.47
N TRP A 25 2.67 -8.76 0.72
CA TRP A 25 1.60 -9.22 1.61
C TRP A 25 0.23 -8.98 0.98
N MET A 26 -0.03 -7.78 0.48
CA MET A 26 -1.34 -7.45 -0.12
C MET A 26 -1.67 -8.26 -1.36
N LEU A 27 -0.67 -8.67 -2.15
CA LEU A 27 -0.88 -9.46 -3.37
C LEU A 27 -0.84 -10.97 -3.13
N ASN A 28 -0.14 -11.48 -2.12
CA ASN A 28 0.08 -12.92 -1.98
C ASN A 28 -0.57 -13.55 -0.74
N GLU A 29 -0.86 -12.78 0.29
CA GLU A 29 -1.45 -13.30 1.53
C GLU A 29 -2.98 -13.18 1.52
N ASP A 30 -3.63 -13.80 2.52
CA ASP A 30 -5.04 -13.55 2.79
C ASP A 30 -5.24 -12.15 3.39
N PHE A 31 -6.46 -11.63 3.27
CA PHE A 31 -6.79 -10.26 3.67
C PHE A 31 -6.47 -9.96 5.15
N GLN A 32 -6.79 -10.89 6.06
CA GLN A 32 -6.59 -10.64 7.49
C GLN A 32 -5.11 -10.62 7.85
N THR A 33 -4.33 -11.54 7.29
CA THR A 33 -2.87 -11.60 7.48
C THR A 33 -2.20 -10.36 6.90
N ALA A 34 -2.56 -9.95 5.69
CA ALA A 34 -2.00 -8.74 5.08
C ALA A 34 -2.31 -7.47 5.90
N VAL A 35 -3.57 -7.28 6.34
CA VAL A 35 -3.93 -6.14 7.21
C VAL A 35 -3.12 -6.14 8.51
N LYS A 36 -2.96 -7.31 9.13
CA LYS A 36 -2.17 -7.47 10.35
C LYS A 36 -0.70 -7.08 10.11
N ASN A 37 -0.06 -7.66 9.10
CA ASN A 37 1.36 -7.43 8.80
C ASN A 37 1.64 -5.96 8.47
N VAL A 38 0.80 -5.32 7.65
CA VAL A 38 0.94 -3.89 7.32
C VAL A 38 0.75 -3.02 8.57
N THR A 39 -0.21 -3.35 9.43
CA THR A 39 -0.46 -2.62 10.68
C THR A 39 0.71 -2.74 11.65
N GLU A 40 1.25 -3.95 11.81
CA GLU A 40 2.40 -4.21 12.67
C GLU A 40 3.65 -3.48 12.18
N LEU A 41 3.96 -3.55 10.88
CA LEU A 41 5.10 -2.85 10.29
C LEU A 41 4.98 -1.34 10.47
N LYS A 42 3.82 -0.77 10.15
CA LYS A 42 3.52 0.65 10.32
C LYS A 42 3.72 1.09 11.77
N THR A 43 3.21 0.33 12.72
CA THR A 43 3.31 0.64 14.16
C THR A 43 4.74 0.51 14.66
N ALA A 44 5.43 -0.57 14.29
CA ALA A 44 6.80 -0.83 14.73
C ALA A 44 7.80 0.22 14.24
N LYS A 45 7.58 0.74 13.02
CA LYS A 45 8.46 1.74 12.39
C LYS A 45 7.95 3.17 12.46
N GLY A 46 6.77 3.41 13.05
CA GLY A 46 6.17 4.74 13.15
C GLY A 46 5.84 5.37 11.80
N LEU A 47 5.46 4.57 10.80
CA LEU A 47 5.19 5.06 9.45
C LEU A 47 3.81 5.73 9.37
N ALA A 48 3.69 6.80 8.59
CA ALA A 48 2.39 7.36 8.25
C ALA A 48 1.74 6.57 7.10
N LEU A 49 0.43 6.32 7.17
CA LEU A 49 -0.28 5.66 6.06
C LEU A 49 -0.23 6.51 4.78
N GLN A 50 -0.18 7.84 4.90
CA GLN A 50 -0.09 8.75 3.77
C GLN A 50 1.22 8.60 2.97
N ASP A 51 2.34 8.41 3.67
CA ASP A 51 3.63 8.16 3.01
C ASP A 51 3.62 6.79 2.31
N ILE A 52 3.06 5.77 2.96
CA ILE A 52 2.85 4.45 2.35
C ILE A 52 1.99 4.58 1.08
N LEU A 53 0.89 5.33 1.14
CA LEU A 53 -0.02 5.52 0.01
C LEU A 53 0.68 6.20 -1.20
N THR A 54 1.52 7.20 -0.92
CA THR A 54 2.30 7.93 -1.93
C THR A 54 3.30 7.00 -2.65
N GLU A 55 3.99 6.16 -1.89
CA GLU A 55 4.91 5.17 -2.45
C GLU A 55 4.18 4.04 -3.20
N LEU A 56 3.02 3.60 -2.71
CA LEU A 56 2.17 2.64 -3.40
C LEU A 56 1.67 3.19 -4.75
N HIS A 57 1.25 4.45 -4.80
CA HIS A 57 0.88 5.10 -6.06
C HIS A 57 2.06 5.11 -7.05
N SER A 58 3.25 5.50 -6.58
CA SER A 58 4.47 5.49 -7.39
C SER A 58 4.82 4.09 -7.91
N TYR A 59 4.60 3.05 -7.09
CA TYR A 59 4.80 1.67 -7.50
C TYR A 59 3.80 1.22 -8.58
N VAL A 60 2.50 1.50 -8.40
CA VAL A 60 1.45 1.14 -9.37
C VAL A 60 1.70 1.77 -10.74
N GLN A 61 2.28 2.97 -10.78
CA GLN A 61 2.68 3.62 -12.04
C GLN A 61 3.90 2.97 -12.71
N ARG A 62 4.83 2.40 -11.93
CA ARG A 62 6.06 1.78 -12.45
C ARG A 62 5.87 0.34 -12.92
N ILE A 63 4.93 -0.39 -12.32
CA ILE A 63 4.68 -1.79 -12.65
C ILE A 63 3.67 -1.93 -13.78
N ASP A 64 3.91 -2.91 -14.64
CA ASP A 64 3.03 -3.21 -15.75
C ASP A 64 1.81 -4.06 -15.34
N PHE A 65 0.86 -3.42 -14.67
CA PHE A 65 -0.45 -4.01 -14.41
C PHE A 65 -1.35 -3.96 -15.66
N PRO A 66 -2.25 -4.93 -15.84
CA PRO A 66 -3.32 -4.82 -16.84
C PRO A 66 -4.09 -3.51 -16.65
N VAL A 67 -4.43 -2.84 -17.75
CA VAL A 67 -5.02 -1.48 -17.74
C VAL A 67 -6.21 -1.37 -16.77
N THR A 68 -7.11 -2.36 -16.77
CA THR A 68 -8.28 -2.38 -15.88
C THR A 68 -7.92 -2.42 -14.40
N VAL A 69 -6.87 -3.16 -14.05
CA VAL A 69 -6.37 -3.27 -12.67
C VAL A 69 -5.67 -1.97 -12.28
N ARG A 70 -4.87 -1.40 -13.18
CA ARG A 70 -4.20 -0.10 -12.93
C ARG A 70 -5.22 1.00 -12.67
N VAL A 71 -6.27 1.10 -13.49
CA VAL A 71 -7.36 2.09 -13.31
C VAL A 71 -8.04 1.89 -11.96
N HIS A 72 -8.44 0.65 -11.63
CA HIS A 72 -9.04 0.33 -10.35
C HIS A 72 -8.14 0.77 -9.18
N LEU A 73 -6.87 0.35 -9.17
CA LEU A 73 -5.94 0.69 -8.09
C LEU A 73 -5.76 2.20 -7.95
N VAL A 74 -5.58 2.94 -9.06
CA VAL A 74 -5.41 4.40 -8.99
C VAL A 74 -6.66 5.08 -8.42
N GLU A 75 -7.86 4.72 -8.89
CA GLU A 75 -9.11 5.28 -8.37
C GLU A 75 -9.28 5.00 -6.87
N ARG A 76 -9.04 3.75 -6.44
CA ARG A 76 -9.17 3.37 -5.03
C ARG A 76 -8.15 4.08 -4.14
N LEU A 77 -6.90 4.23 -4.59
CA LEU A 77 -5.87 4.94 -3.83
C LEU A 77 -6.21 6.43 -3.70
N SER A 78 -6.69 7.09 -4.77
CA SER A 78 -7.13 8.49 -4.71
C SER A 78 -8.30 8.70 -3.75
N ASP A 79 -9.30 7.82 -3.78
CA ASP A 79 -10.44 7.84 -2.84
C ASP A 79 -9.98 7.75 -1.37
N ILE A 80 -9.01 6.87 -1.11
CA ILE A 80 -8.46 6.66 0.23
C ILE A 80 -7.67 7.88 0.68
N GLU A 81 -6.87 8.46 -0.20
CA GLU A 81 -6.09 9.68 0.07
C GLU A 81 -7.01 10.85 0.48
N VAL A 82 -8.08 11.07 -0.28
CA VAL A 82 -9.08 12.11 0.03
C VAL A 82 -9.70 11.87 1.40
N ARG A 83 -10.07 10.63 1.73
CA ARG A 83 -10.65 10.28 3.05
C ARG A 83 -9.66 10.49 4.18
N LEU A 84 -8.39 10.13 4.00
CA LEU A 84 -7.34 10.38 5.00
C LEU A 84 -7.16 11.88 5.24
N ASN A 85 -7.08 12.69 4.18
CA ASN A 85 -6.99 14.14 4.29
C ASN A 85 -8.23 14.78 4.95
N ALA A 86 -9.40 14.16 4.81
CA ALA A 86 -10.63 14.57 5.49
C ALA A 86 -10.73 14.13 6.96
N GLY A 87 -9.71 13.47 7.51
CA GLY A 87 -9.68 13.01 8.91
C GLY A 87 -10.40 11.69 9.17
N ALA A 88 -10.60 10.85 8.15
CA ALA A 88 -11.18 9.53 8.33
C ALA A 88 -10.26 8.60 9.15
N SER A 89 -10.84 7.55 9.73
CA SER A 89 -10.09 6.57 10.52
C SER A 89 -9.00 5.89 9.70
N GLU A 90 -7.75 6.09 10.11
CA GLU A 90 -6.57 5.49 9.46
C GLU A 90 -6.64 3.96 9.45
N LYS A 91 -7.19 3.34 10.51
CA LYS A 91 -7.40 1.90 10.59
C LYS A 91 -8.32 1.38 9.48
N LEU A 92 -9.44 2.07 9.25
CA LEU A 92 -10.38 1.69 8.19
C LEU A 92 -9.78 1.92 6.81
N GLN A 93 -9.05 3.02 6.62
CA GLN A 93 -8.39 3.32 5.35
C GLN A 93 -7.26 2.34 5.04
N LEU A 94 -6.49 1.89 6.04
CA LEU A 94 -5.48 0.83 5.86
C LEU A 94 -6.12 -0.46 5.34
N SER A 95 -7.23 -0.90 5.95
CA SER A 95 -7.99 -2.04 5.46
C SER A 95 -8.52 -1.82 4.05
N ALA A 96 -8.92 -0.60 3.70
CA ALA A 96 -9.35 -0.26 2.34
C ALA A 96 -8.21 -0.34 1.32
N VAL A 97 -6.98 0.03 1.69
CA VAL A 97 -5.80 -0.14 0.84
C VAL A 97 -5.58 -1.62 0.55
N VAL A 98 -5.53 -2.46 1.58
CA VAL A 98 -5.34 -3.92 1.41
C VAL A 98 -6.45 -4.52 0.55
N ALA A 99 -7.69 -4.08 0.74
CA ALA A 99 -8.83 -4.55 -0.05
C ALA A 99 -8.69 -4.20 -1.54
N ALA A 100 -8.22 -3.00 -1.88
CA ALA A 100 -8.03 -2.57 -3.26
C ALA A 100 -7.03 -3.46 -4.01
N PHE A 101 -5.91 -3.81 -3.36
CA PHE A 101 -4.92 -4.71 -3.96
C PHE A 101 -5.42 -6.16 -4.04
N SER A 102 -6.17 -6.62 -3.05
CA SER A 102 -6.79 -7.95 -3.07
C SER A 102 -7.81 -8.10 -4.20
N GLN A 103 -8.64 -7.07 -4.43
CA GLN A 103 -9.57 -7.00 -5.57
C GLN A 103 -8.80 -6.94 -6.90
N GLY A 104 -7.74 -6.13 -6.97
CA GLY A 104 -6.88 -6.07 -8.17
C GLY A 104 -6.27 -7.43 -8.55
N ARG A 105 -5.90 -8.25 -7.55
CA ARG A 105 -5.46 -9.63 -7.75
C ARG A 105 -6.57 -10.51 -8.32
N GLU A 106 -7.76 -10.45 -7.74
CA GLU A 106 -8.93 -11.23 -8.20
C GLU A 106 -9.28 -10.88 -9.66
N MET A 107 -9.31 -9.59 -9.99
CA MET A 107 -9.53 -9.11 -11.37
C MET A 107 -8.49 -9.62 -12.37
N THR A 108 -7.27 -9.90 -11.91
CA THR A 108 -6.21 -10.47 -12.76
C THR A 108 -6.41 -11.97 -12.95
N ALA A 109 -6.82 -12.68 -11.90
CA ALA A 109 -7.11 -14.11 -11.93
C ALA A 109 -8.33 -14.44 -12.82
N GLU A 110 -9.40 -13.64 -12.75
CA GLU A 110 -10.60 -13.80 -13.59
C GLU A 110 -10.31 -13.63 -15.08
N LYS A 111 -9.31 -12.84 -15.46
CA LYS A 111 -8.90 -12.66 -16.86
C LYS A 111 -7.98 -13.78 -17.38
N ALA A 112 -7.39 -14.56 -16.48
CA ALA A 112 -6.52 -15.68 -16.82
C ALA A 112 -7.27 -17.01 -16.92
N ALA A 113 -8.51 -17.05 -16.41
CA ALA A 113 -9.45 -18.18 -16.50
C ALA A 113 -10.33 -18.10 -17.76
#